data_AF-A0A7W8WKP1-F1
#
_entry.id   AF-A0A7W8WKP1-F1
#
_cell.length_a   1.000
_cell.length_b   1.000
_cell.length_c   1.000
_cell.angle_alpha   90.00
_cell.angle_beta   90.00
_cell.angle_gamma   90.00
#
_symmetry.space_group_name_H-M   'P 1'
#
loop_
_entity.id
_entity.type
_entity.pdbx_description
1 polymer ?
#
loop_
_entity_poly.entity_id
_entity_poly.type
_entity_poly.pdbx_seq_one_letter_code
_entity_poly.pdbx_strand_id
1 'polypeptide(L)'
;MEQQKEDGVGDKEECLLCRVTYSIYSNFPPMPSAMALNAETGEWFSLDRLKSYSNGYDMAEALGYAWACNCRERAPKRFNEQFTLRDSTGKRLVGVRYRVSAGSRVIASGVTDSQGRTQRTPTDNPQQLSIDAAV
;
A
#
# COMPACT_ATOMS: atom_id res chain seq x y z
N MET A 1 32.88 -22.47 0.80
CA MET A 1 31.55 -22.51 0.17
C MET A 1 30.55 -22.34 1.28
N GLU A 2 30.21 -21.10 1.60
CA GLU A 2 29.22 -20.80 2.63
C GLU A 2 27.89 -20.59 1.92
N GLN A 3 26.94 -21.49 2.19
CA GLN A 3 25.59 -21.43 1.67
C GLN A 3 24.90 -20.22 2.31
N GLN A 4 24.64 -19.20 1.48
CA GLN A 4 23.67 -18.17 1.79
C GLN A 4 22.31 -18.85 1.92
N LYS A 5 21.73 -18.75 3.11
CA LYS A 5 20.33 -19.07 3.32
C LYS A 5 19.53 -17.87 2.84
N GLU A 6 18.95 -18.02 1.65
CA GLU A 6 17.89 -17.14 1.15
C GLU A 6 16.68 -17.30 2.08
N ASP A 7 16.59 -16.44 3.09
CA ASP A 7 15.34 -16.27 3.84
C ASP A 7 14.41 -15.41 2.98
N GLY A 8 13.71 -16.09 2.06
CA GLY A 8 12.58 -15.56 1.33
C GLY A 8 11.40 -15.30 2.28
N VAL A 9 11.42 -14.15 2.95
CA VAL A 9 10.21 -13.53 3.46
C VAL A 9 9.80 -12.51 2.42
N GLY A 10 8.73 -12.81 1.69
CA GLY A 10 8.10 -11.81 0.83
C GLY A 10 7.78 -10.60 1.68
N ASP A 11 8.52 -9.50 1.46
CA ASP A 11 8.29 -8.18 2.01
C ASP A 11 6.86 -7.75 1.64
N LYS A 12 5.89 -8.15 2.47
CA LYS A 12 4.62 -7.44 2.55
C LYS A 12 5.02 -6.06 3.04
N GLU A 13 5.12 -5.09 2.13
CA GLU A 13 5.52 -3.71 2.43
C GLU A 13 4.94 -3.28 3.78
N GLU A 14 5.78 -3.29 4.81
CA GLU A 14 5.37 -2.82 6.12
C GLU A 14 5.19 -1.31 6.02
N CYS A 15 4.10 -0.81 6.60
CA CYS A 15 3.85 0.61 6.63
C CYS A 15 5.01 1.35 7.28
N LEU A 16 5.28 2.60 6.85
CA LEU A 16 6.36 3.39 7.43
C LEU A 16 6.29 3.44 8.97
N LEU A 17 5.08 3.55 9.54
CA LEU A 17 4.88 3.53 10.99
C LEU A 17 5.23 2.18 11.64
N CYS A 18 4.86 1.07 11.01
CA CYS A 18 5.14 -0.30 11.43
C CYS A 18 6.66 -0.51 11.45
N ARG A 19 7.31 -0.15 10.34
CA ARG A 19 8.75 -0.25 10.16
C ARG A 19 9.52 0.60 11.16
N VAL A 20 9.08 1.84 11.38
CA VAL A 20 9.70 2.76 12.36
C VAL A 20 9.50 2.23 13.77
N THR A 21 8.29 1.78 14.12
CA THR A 21 7.98 1.17 15.42
C THR A 21 8.90 -0.01 15.70
N TYR A 22 8.98 -0.95 14.76
CA TYR A 22 9.86 -2.10 14.88
C TYR A 22 11.32 -1.68 15.05
N SER A 23 11.81 -0.77 14.20
CA SER A 23 13.20 -0.28 14.25
C SER A 23 13.55 0.37 15.59
N ILE A 24 12.65 1.17 16.16
CA ILE A 24 12.86 1.83 17.46
C ILE A 24 12.96 0.79 18.57
N TYR A 25 12.00 -0.13 18.66
CA TYR A 25 11.90 -1.02 19.82
C TYR A 25 12.83 -2.23 19.75
N SER A 26 13.06 -2.79 18.56
CA SER A 26 14.01 -3.89 18.37
C SER A 26 15.45 -3.48 18.73
N ASN A 27 15.84 -2.25 18.39
CA ASN A 27 17.17 -1.70 18.69
C ASN A 27 17.23 -0.97 20.04
N PHE A 28 16.12 -0.92 20.78
CA PHE A 28 16.10 -0.20 22.05
C PHE A 28 17.02 -0.90 23.08
N PRO A 29 17.90 -0.17 23.78
CA PRO A 29 18.80 -0.76 24.76
C PRO A 29 18.03 -1.53 25.86
N PRO A 30 18.63 -2.57 26.46
CA PRO A 30 18.02 -3.27 27.58
C PRO A 30 17.71 -2.31 28.73
N MET A 31 16.44 -2.26 29.16
CA MET A 31 15.99 -1.47 30.29
C MET A 31 15.03 -2.31 31.15
N PRO A 32 15.55 -3.03 32.18
CA PRO A 32 14.80 -4.05 32.91
C PRO A 32 13.54 -3.55 33.63
N SER A 33 13.46 -2.24 33.91
CA SER A 33 12.34 -1.60 34.60
C SER A 33 11.50 -0.71 33.68
N ALA A 34 11.79 -0.71 32.37
CA ALA A 34 11.06 0.12 31.44
C ALA A 34 9.68 -0.48 31.15
N MET A 35 8.69 0.41 31.14
CA MET A 35 7.31 0.09 30.86
C MET A 35 6.87 0.80 29.58
N ALA A 36 6.08 0.11 28.79
CA ALA A 36 5.33 0.64 27.68
C ALA A 36 3.87 0.86 28.12
N LEU A 37 3.22 1.85 27.53
CA LEU A 37 1.81 2.17 27.74
C LEU A 37 1.04 1.83 26.47
N ASN A 38 -0.03 1.06 26.60
CA ASN A 38 -1.04 0.98 25.57
C ASN A 38 -1.89 2.26 25.63
N ALA A 39 -1.82 3.09 24.59
CA ALA A 39 -2.47 4.40 24.58
C ALA A 39 -4.01 4.32 24.50
N GLU A 40 -4.56 3.22 24.00
CA GLU A 40 -6.00 3.00 23.89
C GLU A 40 -6.61 2.51 25.20
N THR A 41 -5.96 1.53 25.85
CA THR A 41 -6.50 0.88 27.05
C THR A 41 -5.99 1.51 28.34
N GLY A 42 -4.88 2.23 28.30
CA GLY A 42 -4.18 2.73 29.47
C GLY A 42 -3.37 1.66 30.23
N GLU A 43 -3.28 0.44 29.69
CA GLU A 43 -2.53 -0.66 30.30
C GLU A 43 -1.02 -0.42 30.21
N TRP A 44 -0.32 -0.56 31.33
CA TRP A 44 1.14 -0.59 31.36
C TRP A 44 1.66 -2.02 31.29
N PHE A 45 2.66 -2.26 30.43
CA PHE A 45 3.30 -3.56 30.28
C PHE A 45 4.81 -3.43 30.11
N SER A 46 5.56 -4.52 30.31
CA SER A 46 7.03 -4.45 30.23
C SER A 46 7.52 -4.15 28.81
N LEU A 47 8.60 -3.38 28.71
CA LEU A 47 9.27 -3.16 27.43
C LEU A 47 9.79 -4.47 26.83
N ASP A 48 10.18 -5.44 27.66
CA ASP A 48 10.61 -6.76 27.18
C ASP A 48 9.48 -7.51 26.47
N ARG A 49 8.23 -7.41 26.96
CA ARG A 49 7.06 -7.94 26.24
C ARG A 49 6.93 -7.28 24.87
N LEU A 50 7.10 -5.95 24.79
CA LEU A 50 7.06 -5.25 23.51
C LEU A 50 8.15 -5.73 22.54
N LYS A 51 9.37 -5.94 23.04
CA LYS A 51 10.51 -6.40 22.24
C LYS A 51 10.38 -7.87 21.80
N SER A 52 9.53 -8.65 22.45
CA SER A 52 9.28 -10.06 22.10
C SER A 52 8.47 -10.24 20.81
N TYR A 53 7.79 -9.19 20.34
CA TYR A 53 7.00 -9.27 19.10
C TYR A 53 7.90 -9.37 17.87
N SER A 54 7.44 -10.14 16.89
CA SER A 54 8.22 -10.49 15.69
C SER A 54 8.23 -9.42 14.60
N ASN A 55 7.29 -8.47 14.63
CA ASN A 55 7.09 -7.47 13.59
C ASN A 55 6.49 -6.17 14.16
N GLY A 56 6.55 -5.10 13.36
CA GLY A 56 6.12 -3.77 13.80
C GLY A 56 4.60 -3.61 13.97
N TYR A 57 3.81 -4.45 13.31
CA TYR A 57 2.35 -4.43 13.46
C TYR A 57 1.94 -4.93 14.85
N ASP A 58 2.47 -6.08 15.28
CA ASP A 58 2.14 -6.65 16.59
C ASP A 58 2.61 -5.72 17.73
N MET A 59 3.76 -5.06 17.56
CA MET A 59 4.23 -4.01 18.48
C MET A 59 3.26 -2.82 18.53
N ALA A 60 2.78 -2.36 17.38
CA ALA A 60 1.82 -1.27 17.28
C ALA A 60 0.45 -1.61 17.88
N GLU A 61 0.00 -2.87 17.73
CA GLU A 61 -1.21 -3.38 18.36
C GLU A 61 -1.09 -3.40 19.88
N ALA A 62 0.02 -3.92 20.40
CA ALA A 62 0.28 -3.92 21.83
C ALA A 62 0.33 -2.51 22.44
N LEU A 63 0.77 -1.52 21.68
CA LEU A 63 0.83 -0.12 22.09
C LEU A 63 -0.47 0.68 21.85
N GLY A 64 -1.50 0.08 21.23
CA GLY A 64 -2.78 0.75 21.00
C GLY A 64 -2.75 1.76 19.85
N TYR A 65 -1.97 1.49 18.79
CA TYR A 65 -1.98 2.32 17.58
C TYR A 65 -1.96 1.49 16.29
N ALA A 66 -2.39 0.22 16.36
CA ALA A 66 -2.50 -0.65 15.19
C ALA A 66 -3.36 -0.05 14.06
N TRP A 67 -4.37 0.76 14.39
CA TRP A 67 -5.19 1.46 13.39
C TRP A 67 -4.35 2.38 12.49
N ALA A 68 -3.29 3.00 13.03
CA ALA A 68 -2.37 3.83 12.27
C ALA A 68 -1.38 2.98 11.43
N CYS A 69 -1.19 1.72 11.84
CA CYS A 69 -0.43 0.69 11.16
C CYS A 69 -1.26 -0.15 10.17
N ASN A 70 -2.55 0.15 9.98
CA ASN A 70 -3.46 -0.66 9.18
C ASN A 70 -3.28 -0.44 7.65
N CYS A 71 -2.05 -0.53 7.17
CA CYS A 71 -1.77 -0.61 5.74
C CYS A 71 -2.05 -2.00 5.15
N ARG A 72 -2.26 -3.02 5.99
CA ARG A 72 -2.73 -4.34 5.55
C ARG A 72 -4.14 -4.25 4.93
N GLU A 73 -4.96 -3.28 5.34
CA GLU A 73 -6.27 -2.98 4.74
C GLU A 73 -6.27 -1.75 3.81
N ARG A 74 -5.15 -1.04 3.65
CA ARG A 74 -5.03 -0.07 2.56
C ARG A 74 -5.03 -0.87 1.26
N ALA A 75 -6.20 -0.93 0.63
CA ALA A 75 -6.37 -1.65 -0.61
C ALA A 75 -5.20 -1.30 -1.56
N PRO A 76 -4.46 -2.29 -2.10
CA PRO A 76 -3.37 -2.06 -3.06
C PRO A 76 -3.85 -1.46 -4.40
N LYS A 77 -5.09 -0.96 -4.43
CA LYS A 77 -5.78 -0.32 -5.55
C LYS A 77 -6.57 0.90 -5.05
N ARG A 78 -6.00 1.67 -4.11
CA ARG A 78 -6.62 2.92 -3.63
C ARG A 78 -6.94 3.85 -4.81
N PHE A 79 -6.07 3.85 -5.81
CA PHE A 79 -6.27 4.49 -7.10
C PHE A 79 -6.64 3.38 -8.07
N ASN A 80 -7.91 3.36 -8.45
CA ASN A 80 -8.48 2.37 -9.35
C ASN A 80 -9.58 3.06 -10.13
N GLU A 81 -9.16 3.68 -11.22
CA GLU A 81 -10.00 4.55 -12.02
C GLU A 81 -10.51 3.83 -13.27
N GLN A 82 -11.69 4.24 -13.72
CA GLN A 82 -12.25 3.87 -15.01
C GLN A 82 -12.66 5.16 -15.72
N PHE A 83 -12.27 5.29 -16.99
CA PHE A 83 -12.53 6.50 -17.77
C PHE A 83 -13.60 6.24 -18.81
N THR A 84 -14.46 7.22 -19.09
CA THR A 84 -15.40 7.20 -20.21
C THR A 84 -14.87 8.12 -21.30
N LEU A 85 -14.60 7.57 -22.48
CA LEU A 85 -14.05 8.33 -23.61
C LEU A 85 -15.18 8.94 -24.43
N ARG A 86 -15.04 10.22 -24.78
CA ARG A 86 -15.98 10.98 -25.58
C ARG A 86 -15.24 11.77 -26.66
N ASP A 87 -15.89 11.97 -27.80
CA ASP A 87 -15.39 12.88 -28.83
C ASP A 87 -15.64 14.36 -28.45
N SER A 88 -15.21 15.28 -29.32
CA SER A 88 -15.40 16.73 -29.14
C SER A 88 -16.88 17.16 -29.13
N THR A 89 -17.79 16.34 -29.67
CA THR A 89 -19.24 16.58 -29.64
C THR A 89 -19.91 16.04 -28.36
N GLY A 90 -19.13 15.34 -27.51
CA GLY A 90 -19.61 14.70 -26.29
C GLY A 90 -20.18 13.29 -26.49
N LYS A 91 -20.14 12.76 -27.72
CA LYS A 91 -20.60 11.40 -28.03
C LYS A 91 -19.59 10.37 -27.49
N ARG A 92 -20.10 9.29 -26.91
CA ARG A 92 -19.27 8.22 -26.33
C ARG A 92 -18.54 7.45 -27.43
N LEU A 93 -17.25 7.22 -27.23
CA LEU A 93 -16.40 6.44 -28.11
C LEU A 93 -16.49 4.96 -27.73
N VAL A 94 -17.36 4.21 -28.40
CA VAL A 94 -17.62 2.78 -28.16
C VAL A 94 -16.81 1.92 -29.13
N GLY A 95 -16.19 0.83 -28.65
CA GLY A 95 -15.44 -0.08 -29.51
C GLY A 95 -14.12 0.50 -30.02
N VAL A 96 -13.61 1.56 -29.39
CA VAL A 96 -12.41 2.28 -29.82
C VAL A 96 -11.19 1.78 -29.06
N ARG A 97 -10.09 1.52 -29.78
CA ARG A 97 -8.81 1.17 -29.16
C ARG A 97 -8.24 2.36 -28.40
N TYR A 98 -7.78 2.10 -27.19
CA TYR A 98 -7.17 3.12 -26.35
C TYR A 98 -5.88 2.63 -25.69
N ARG A 99 -5.08 3.59 -25.24
CA ARG A 99 -3.86 3.40 -24.45
C ARG A 99 -3.82 4.40 -23.31
N VAL A 100 -3.51 3.94 -22.11
CA VAL A 100 -3.30 4.76 -20.91
C VAL A 100 -1.83 4.71 -20.55
N SER A 101 -1.23 5.88 -20.39
CA SER A 101 0.19 6.03 -20.08
C SER A 101 0.38 6.87 -18.82
N ALA A 102 1.36 6.48 -17.99
CA ALA A 102 1.90 7.29 -16.90
C ALA A 102 3.31 7.75 -17.32
N GLY A 103 3.43 9.01 -17.75
CA GLY A 103 4.63 9.49 -18.42
C GLY A 103 4.90 8.72 -19.72
N SER A 104 6.11 8.19 -19.91
CA SER A 104 6.50 7.40 -21.08
C SER A 104 6.06 5.93 -21.03
N ARG A 105 5.56 5.45 -19.88
CA ARG A 105 5.19 4.05 -19.69
C ARG A 105 3.70 3.83 -19.96
N VAL A 106 3.39 2.87 -20.81
CA VAL A 106 2.02 2.37 -21.00
C VAL A 106 1.65 1.47 -19.81
N ILE A 107 0.56 1.81 -19.13
CA ILE A 107 0.09 1.07 -17.94
C ILE A 107 -1.21 0.29 -18.22
N ALA A 108 -1.95 0.66 -19.26
CA ALA A 108 -3.12 -0.08 -19.73
C ALA A 108 -3.37 0.17 -21.22
N SER A 109 -3.97 -0.81 -21.89
CA SER A 109 -4.45 -0.68 -23.27
C SER A 109 -5.64 -1.61 -23.46
N GLY A 110 -6.55 -1.25 -24.36
CA GLY A 110 -7.72 -2.09 -24.62
C GLY A 110 -8.66 -1.47 -25.64
N VAL A 111 -9.90 -1.94 -25.61
CA VAL A 111 -11.01 -1.43 -26.41
C VAL A 111 -12.11 -0.96 -25.47
N THR A 112 -12.72 0.19 -25.74
CA THR A 112 -13.81 0.70 -24.91
C THR A 112 -15.07 -0.17 -25.00
N ASP A 113 -15.78 -0.30 -23.88
CA ASP A 113 -17.01 -1.09 -23.79
C ASP A 113 -18.22 -0.42 -24.50
N SER A 114 -19.39 -1.05 -24.42
CA SER A 114 -20.65 -0.55 -25.00
C SER A 114 -21.12 0.79 -24.44
N GLN A 115 -20.52 1.25 -23.33
CA GLN A 115 -20.77 2.53 -22.69
C GLN A 115 -19.60 3.51 -22.90
N GLY A 116 -18.61 3.16 -23.73
CA GLY A 116 -17.44 3.97 -24.02
C GLY A 116 -16.41 3.99 -22.89
N ARG A 117 -16.43 3.01 -21.99
CA ARG A 117 -15.54 2.97 -20.82
C ARG A 117 -14.29 2.15 -21.09
N THR A 118 -13.18 2.58 -20.51
CA THR A 118 -11.93 1.80 -20.46
C THR A 118 -12.05 0.66 -19.46
N GLN A 119 -11.08 -0.25 -19.43
CA GLN A 119 -10.85 -1.10 -18.27
C GLN A 119 -10.48 -0.26 -17.04
N ARG A 120 -10.68 -0.85 -15.86
CA ARG A 120 -10.20 -0.28 -14.60
C ARG A 120 -8.68 -0.35 -14.53
N THR A 121 -8.03 0.77 -14.25
CA THR A 121 -6.57 0.90 -14.22
C THR A 121 -6.14 1.21 -12.80
N PRO A 122 -5.57 0.24 -12.06
CA PRO A 122 -5.05 0.49 -10.73
C PRO A 122 -3.67 1.16 -10.79
N THR A 123 -3.41 2.10 -9.87
CA THR A 123 -2.06 2.63 -9.61
C THR A 123 -1.75 2.59 -8.12
N ASP A 124 -0.47 2.45 -7.79
CA ASP A 124 -0.02 2.36 -6.39
C ASP A 124 -0.01 3.74 -5.71
N ASN A 125 0.11 4.82 -6.50
CA ASN A 125 0.19 6.21 -6.04
C ASN A 125 -0.63 7.14 -6.95
N PRO A 126 -0.96 8.37 -6.51
CA PRO A 126 -1.54 9.39 -7.38
C PRO A 126 -0.58 9.71 -8.52
N GLN A 127 -1.05 9.61 -9.76
CA GLN A 127 -0.25 9.85 -10.96
C GLN A 127 -1.06 10.59 -12.01
N GLN A 128 -0.40 11.44 -12.80
CA GLN A 128 -0.99 12.04 -13.98
C GLN A 128 -1.00 11.01 -15.12
N LEU A 129 -2.19 10.74 -15.66
CA LEU A 129 -2.38 9.79 -16.75
C LEU A 129 -2.68 10.52 -18.05
N SER A 130 -2.15 10.00 -19.15
CA SER A 130 -2.50 10.40 -20.52
C SER A 130 -3.25 9.26 -21.20
N ILE A 131 -4.36 9.58 -21.87
CA ILE A 131 -5.18 8.60 -22.58
C ILE A 131 -5.21 8.97 -24.05
N ASP A 132 -4.69 8.06 -24.87
CA ASP A 132 -4.75 8.14 -26.33
C ASP A 132 -5.85 7.22 -26.84
N ALA A 133 -6.71 7.72 -27.73
CA ALA A 133 -7.74 6.92 -28.42
C ALA A 133 -7.48 6.93 -29.93
N ALA A 134 -7.58 5.76 -30.57
CA ALA A 134 -7.45 5.62 -32.02
C ALA A 134 -8.82 5.87 -32.67
N VAL A 135 -9.21 7.15 -32.73
CA VAL A 135 -10.47 7.64 -33.31
C VAL A 135 -10.29 8.03 -34.77
#